data_AF-A0A428SXS9-F1
#
_entry.id   AF-A0A428SXS9-F1
#
_cell.length_a   1.000
_cell.length_b   1.000
_cell.length_c   1.000
_cell.angle_alpha   90.00
_cell.angle_beta   90.00
_cell.angle_gamma   90.00
#
_symmetry.space_group_name_H-M   'P 1'
#
loop_
_entity.id
_entity.type
_entity.pdbx_description
1 polymer ?
#
loop_
_entity_poly.entity_id
_entity_poly.type
_entity_poly.pdbx_seq_one_letter_code
_entity_poly.pdbx_strand_id
1 'polypeptide(L)'
;MLRIMTRGNLGRQRSPTIPRSRSCDQGTCITNTKTQPRPKKFLVAFGFIEVKREGKRIYYKGYGSEPFLYCLEESSVNEFGGAALVVESLEDLEKARAIFPNATEIYDLNEAPDGGRCVTVKDPIDGWPLHLVYGQTPVEPTKDYRYLDFNFVSRLPLSKPTKADFLLLKPHKKNRAGNEFQRFEKGPALIHKLGHFELFVTQFQKTFDFYTKNFNFMPSDIQHDKTGRHIASFLHLDLGETFYSQIFDYWYDPHPASSLNTMSMGTK
;
A
#
# COMPACT_ATOMS: atom_id res chain seq x y z
N MET A 1 -16.69 -3.87 14.54
CA MET A 1 -15.42 -3.62 13.85
C MET A 1 -15.49 -4.25 12.47
N LEU A 2 -15.18 -3.48 11.43
CA LEU A 2 -15.10 -3.92 10.05
C LEU A 2 -13.73 -4.56 9.79
N ARG A 3 -13.72 -5.70 9.09
CA ARG A 3 -12.49 -6.44 8.81
C ARG A 3 -12.01 -6.16 7.38
N ILE A 4 -10.86 -5.51 7.28
CA ILE A 4 -10.11 -5.38 6.03
C ILE A 4 -9.18 -6.61 5.91
N MET A 5 -8.96 -7.09 4.69
CA MET A 5 -8.17 -8.31 4.44
C MET A 5 -6.90 -8.09 3.63
N THR A 6 -6.22 -9.18 3.25
CA THR A 6 -5.19 -9.20 2.19
C THR A 6 -5.62 -10.18 1.09
N ARG A 7 -5.36 -9.87 -0.19
CA ARG A 7 -5.83 -10.72 -1.32
C ARG A 7 -5.14 -12.08 -1.39
N GLY A 8 -3.97 -12.23 -0.77
CA GLY A 8 -3.23 -13.48 -0.71
C GLY A 8 -3.94 -14.65 0.00
N ASN A 9 -5.12 -14.42 0.62
CA ASN A 9 -5.93 -15.46 1.28
C ASN A 9 -7.06 -16.03 0.42
N LEU A 10 -7.24 -15.57 -0.81
CA LEU A 10 -8.17 -16.19 -1.76
C LEU A 10 -7.54 -17.48 -2.32
N GLY A 11 -7.75 -18.61 -1.64
CA GLY A 11 -7.74 -19.95 -2.25
C GLY A 11 -6.40 -20.65 -2.52
N ARG A 12 -5.32 -20.44 -1.75
CA ARG A 12 -4.08 -21.24 -1.91
C ARG A 12 -3.68 -22.05 -0.67
N GLN A 13 -3.48 -23.36 -0.85
CA GLN A 13 -2.85 -24.25 0.13
C GLN A 13 -1.43 -23.77 0.48
N ARG A 14 -1.07 -23.86 1.76
CA ARG A 14 0.23 -23.45 2.31
C ARG A 14 1.38 -24.27 1.71
N SER A 15 2.40 -23.62 1.14
CA SER A 15 3.70 -24.25 0.82
C SER A 15 4.76 -23.77 1.82
N PRO A 16 5.65 -24.64 2.36
CA PRO A 16 6.40 -24.37 3.59
C PRO A 16 7.77 -23.66 3.39
N THR A 17 8.23 -23.42 2.16
CA THR A 17 9.69 -23.32 1.93
C THR A 17 10.25 -21.97 1.50
N ILE A 18 9.48 -20.86 1.48
CA ILE A 18 10.04 -19.54 1.14
C ILE A 18 9.49 -18.46 2.09
N PRO A 19 10.33 -17.71 2.83
CA PRO A 19 9.89 -16.53 3.56
C PRO A 19 9.54 -15.44 2.54
N ARG A 20 8.25 -15.27 2.26
CA ARG A 20 7.76 -14.20 1.38
C ARG A 20 7.68 -12.92 2.22
N SER A 21 8.29 -11.83 1.73
CA SER A 21 7.99 -10.48 2.22
C SER A 21 6.54 -10.16 1.87
N ARG A 22 5.65 -10.24 2.86
CA ARG A 22 4.22 -9.93 2.72
C ARG A 22 3.99 -8.54 3.28
N SER A 23 4.36 -7.52 2.51
CA SER A 23 3.83 -6.15 2.72
C SER A 23 2.38 -6.07 2.24
N CYS A 24 1.69 -4.95 2.45
CA CYS A 24 0.28 -4.74 2.09
C CYS A 24 0.01 -5.02 0.59
N ASP A 25 -0.85 -6.01 0.26
CA ASP A 25 -1.34 -6.29 -1.11
C ASP A 25 -2.55 -5.42 -1.48
N GLN A 26 -2.79 -4.32 -0.76
CA GLN A 26 -4.06 -3.62 -0.82
C GLN A 26 -3.93 -2.12 -0.72
N GLY A 27 -4.03 -1.51 -1.88
CA GLY A 27 -4.89 -0.35 -2.00
C GLY A 27 -4.73 0.31 -3.34
N THR A 28 -5.79 0.98 -3.74
CA THR A 28 -5.73 1.90 -4.86
C THR A 28 -5.88 3.30 -4.31
N CYS A 29 -5.03 4.21 -4.76
CA CYS A 29 -5.21 5.62 -4.50
C CYS A 29 -5.92 6.29 -5.68
N ILE A 30 -6.89 7.14 -5.37
CA ILE A 30 -7.52 8.02 -6.36
C ILE A 30 -6.92 9.41 -6.17
N THR A 31 -6.52 10.04 -7.27
CA THR A 31 -6.11 11.44 -7.27
C THR A 31 -6.81 12.21 -8.36
N ASN A 32 -7.20 13.42 -8.03
CA ASN A 32 -7.91 14.33 -8.91
C ASN A 32 -6.92 15.42 -9.34
N THR A 33 -6.86 15.75 -10.64
CA THR A 33 -5.92 16.76 -11.14
C THR A 33 -6.50 17.71 -12.18
N LYS A 34 -6.08 18.99 -12.13
CA LYS A 34 -6.49 20.07 -13.05
C LYS A 34 -5.95 19.95 -14.47
N THR A 35 -4.80 19.30 -14.67
CA THR A 35 -4.13 19.24 -15.99
C THR A 35 -3.36 17.94 -16.18
N GLN A 36 -3.67 17.21 -17.26
CA GLN A 36 -3.21 15.84 -17.46
C GLN A 36 -1.80 15.60 -18.03
N PRO A 37 -1.11 16.51 -18.77
CA PRO A 37 0.08 16.08 -19.50
C PRO A 37 1.30 15.81 -18.60
N ARG A 38 1.39 16.46 -17.42
CA ARG A 38 2.53 16.28 -16.50
C ARG A 38 2.37 15.08 -15.56
N PRO A 39 1.23 14.89 -14.85
CA PRO A 39 1.05 13.75 -13.95
C PRO A 39 1.18 12.41 -14.67
N LYS A 40 0.59 12.29 -15.88
CA LYS A 40 0.69 11.06 -16.68
C LYS A 40 2.15 10.69 -17.02
N LYS A 41 2.94 11.66 -17.49
CA LYS A 41 4.36 11.43 -17.81
C LYS A 41 5.15 11.02 -16.56
N PHE A 42 4.86 11.64 -15.43
CA PHE A 42 5.46 11.28 -14.16
C PHE A 42 5.13 9.84 -13.75
N LEU A 43 3.85 9.44 -13.75
CA LEU A 43 3.44 8.10 -13.31
C LEU A 43 4.12 6.99 -14.14
N VAL A 44 4.17 7.15 -15.46
CA VAL A 44 4.85 6.19 -16.34
C VAL A 44 6.36 6.17 -16.09
N ALA A 45 7.00 7.34 -15.94
CA ALA A 45 8.43 7.44 -15.63
C ALA A 45 8.77 6.90 -14.23
N PHE A 46 7.83 6.98 -13.29
CA PHE A 46 7.95 6.46 -11.93
C PHE A 46 7.92 4.93 -11.92
N GLY A 47 7.12 4.32 -12.81
CA GLY A 47 7.08 2.86 -13.01
C GLY A 47 5.69 2.25 -13.05
N PHE A 48 4.65 3.06 -13.10
CA PHE A 48 3.28 2.60 -13.30
C PHE A 48 3.02 2.14 -14.74
N ILE A 49 2.15 1.12 -14.86
CA ILE A 49 1.70 0.58 -16.14
C ILE A 49 0.24 1.02 -16.34
N GLU A 50 -0.04 1.81 -17.39
CA GLU A 50 -1.42 2.18 -17.74
C GLU A 50 -2.19 0.92 -18.20
N VAL A 51 -3.40 0.71 -17.66
CA VAL A 51 -4.22 -0.49 -17.96
C VAL A 51 -5.54 -0.19 -18.62
N LYS A 52 -6.14 0.96 -18.31
CA LYS A 52 -7.44 1.34 -18.84
C LYS A 52 -7.60 2.86 -18.80
N ARG A 53 -8.34 3.39 -19.77
CA ARG A 53 -8.93 4.72 -19.70
C ARG A 53 -10.43 4.60 -19.81
N GLU A 54 -11.15 5.33 -18.98
CA GLU A 54 -12.61 5.35 -18.98
C GLU A 54 -13.06 6.77 -18.64
N GLY A 55 -13.77 7.44 -19.55
CA GLY A 55 -14.15 8.83 -19.37
C GLY A 55 -12.99 9.74 -18.98
N LYS A 56 -13.07 10.33 -17.77
CA LYS A 56 -12.06 11.22 -17.18
C LYS A 56 -10.97 10.52 -16.38
N ARG A 57 -11.00 9.18 -16.33
CA ARG A 57 -10.12 8.37 -15.49
C ARG A 57 -9.07 7.62 -16.29
N ILE A 58 -7.86 7.58 -15.76
CA ILE A 58 -6.77 6.72 -16.22
C ILE A 58 -6.35 5.82 -15.06
N TYR A 59 -6.41 4.53 -15.30
CA TYR A 59 -6.06 3.50 -14.32
C TYR A 59 -4.66 2.98 -14.60
N TYR A 60 -3.88 2.83 -13.54
CA TYR A 60 -2.53 2.31 -13.58
C TYR A 60 -2.33 1.18 -12.59
N LYS A 61 -1.54 0.17 -12.96
CA LYS A 61 -1.15 -0.94 -12.10
C LYS A 61 0.36 -1.04 -11.93
N GLY A 62 0.76 -1.89 -11.00
CA GLY A 62 2.12 -2.40 -10.88
C GLY A 62 2.29 -3.72 -11.63
N TYR A 63 3.42 -4.39 -11.43
CA TYR A 63 3.64 -5.71 -12.01
C TYR A 63 3.00 -6.86 -11.21
N GLY A 64 2.46 -6.57 -10.02
CA GLY A 64 1.73 -7.49 -9.16
C GLY A 64 0.39 -7.96 -9.72
N SER A 65 -0.43 -8.55 -8.86
CA SER A 65 -1.74 -9.15 -9.23
C SER A 65 -2.92 -8.20 -9.06
N GLU A 66 -2.68 -6.98 -8.61
CA GLU A 66 -3.69 -5.95 -8.41
C GLU A 66 -4.17 -5.40 -9.77
N PRO A 67 -5.49 -5.38 -10.02
CA PRO A 67 -6.11 -4.79 -11.21
C PRO A 67 -5.58 -3.40 -11.55
N PHE A 68 -5.50 -2.56 -10.52
CA PHE A 68 -4.91 -1.23 -10.56
C PHE A 68 -4.52 -0.78 -9.14
N LEU A 69 -3.51 0.08 -9.07
CA LEU A 69 -2.96 0.67 -7.85
C LEU A 69 -3.22 2.18 -7.79
N TYR A 70 -3.48 2.82 -8.93
CA TYR A 70 -3.65 4.25 -9.01
C TYR A 70 -4.72 4.62 -10.03
N CYS A 71 -5.66 5.46 -9.63
CA CYS A 71 -6.62 6.11 -10.53
C CYS A 71 -6.30 7.60 -10.59
N LEU A 72 -5.98 8.08 -11.79
CA LEU A 72 -5.86 9.51 -12.06
C LEU A 72 -7.16 9.98 -12.71
N GLU A 73 -7.88 10.87 -12.03
CA GLU A 73 -9.13 11.46 -12.51
C GLU A 73 -8.94 12.94 -12.85
N GLU A 74 -9.49 13.37 -13.98
CA GLU A 74 -9.53 14.78 -14.35
C GLU A 74 -10.58 15.53 -13.53
N SER A 75 -10.16 16.62 -12.89
CA SER A 75 -11.03 17.44 -12.05
C SER A 75 -10.68 18.92 -12.15
N SER A 76 -11.59 19.81 -11.72
CA SER A 76 -11.30 21.23 -11.58
C SER A 76 -10.42 21.55 -10.36
N VAL A 77 -10.15 20.57 -9.50
CA VAL A 77 -9.34 20.68 -8.28
C VAL A 77 -8.26 19.60 -8.21
N ASN A 78 -7.13 19.95 -7.61
CA ASN A 78 -6.10 18.96 -7.26
C ASN A 78 -6.41 18.47 -5.85
N GLU A 79 -6.74 17.19 -5.69
CA GLU A 79 -7.07 16.63 -4.38
C GLU A 79 -6.79 15.13 -4.34
N PHE A 80 -6.66 14.61 -3.13
CA PHE A 80 -6.62 13.18 -2.89
C PHE A 80 -8.06 12.66 -2.82
N GLY A 81 -8.41 11.78 -3.76
CA GLY A 81 -9.73 11.19 -3.88
C GLY A 81 -9.99 10.05 -2.91
N GLY A 82 -8.97 9.62 -2.14
CA GLY A 82 -9.09 8.58 -1.12
C GLY A 82 -8.27 7.33 -1.42
N ALA A 83 -8.15 6.49 -0.40
CA ALA A 83 -7.54 5.16 -0.51
C ALA A 83 -8.62 4.08 -0.55
N ALA A 84 -8.36 3.01 -1.30
CA ALA A 84 -9.20 1.84 -1.37
C ALA A 84 -8.61 0.68 -0.58
N LEU A 85 -9.43 -0.05 0.15
CA LEU A 85 -9.09 -1.22 0.95
C LEU A 85 -10.06 -2.35 0.61
N VAL A 86 -9.59 -3.60 0.58
CA VAL A 86 -10.44 -4.73 0.20
C VAL A 86 -11.01 -5.40 1.44
N VAL A 87 -12.30 -5.67 1.42
CA VAL A 87 -13.01 -6.40 2.49
C VAL A 87 -13.21 -7.87 2.13
N GLU A 88 -13.54 -8.70 3.12
CA GLU A 88 -13.66 -10.15 2.94
C GLU A 88 -14.89 -10.57 2.14
N SER A 89 -15.97 -9.80 2.28
CA SER A 89 -17.31 -10.23 1.88
C SER A 89 -18.19 -9.05 1.46
N LEU A 90 -19.29 -9.35 0.76
CA LEU A 90 -20.31 -8.35 0.45
C LEU A 90 -21.01 -7.88 1.74
N GLU A 91 -21.16 -8.77 2.71
CA GLU A 91 -21.73 -8.49 4.03
C GLU A 91 -20.92 -7.44 4.78
N ASP A 92 -19.60 -7.36 4.56
CA ASP A 92 -18.77 -6.31 5.15
C ASP A 92 -19.07 -4.93 4.53
N LEU A 93 -19.40 -4.86 3.24
CA LEU A 93 -19.88 -3.61 2.63
C LEU A 93 -21.20 -3.17 3.25
N GLU A 94 -22.13 -4.10 3.49
CA GLU A 94 -23.40 -3.78 4.16
C GLU A 94 -23.20 -3.38 5.63
N LYS A 95 -22.29 -4.04 6.35
CA LYS A 95 -21.91 -3.63 7.71
C LYS A 95 -21.34 -2.22 7.72
N ALA A 96 -20.49 -1.87 6.75
CA ALA A 96 -19.94 -0.51 6.66
C ALA A 96 -21.07 0.53 6.54
N ARG A 97 -22.09 0.26 5.71
CA ARG A 97 -23.26 1.13 5.59
C ARG A 97 -24.07 1.24 6.87
N ALA A 98 -24.23 0.15 7.60
CA ALA A 98 -24.93 0.16 8.88
C ALA A 98 -24.16 0.93 9.97
N ILE A 99 -22.83 0.91 9.92
CA ILE A 99 -21.96 1.56 10.92
C ILE A 99 -21.81 3.06 10.62
N PHE A 100 -21.68 3.44 9.35
CA PHE A 100 -21.32 4.80 8.95
C PHE A 100 -22.49 5.50 8.25
N PRO A 101 -23.10 6.53 8.87
CA PRO A 101 -24.23 7.24 8.30
C PRO A 101 -23.94 7.97 6.97
N ASN A 102 -22.67 8.27 6.70
CA ASN A 102 -22.19 8.95 5.50
C ASN A 102 -21.63 7.98 4.44
N ALA A 103 -21.80 6.66 4.64
CA ALA A 103 -21.46 5.68 3.64
C ALA A 103 -22.35 5.84 2.40
N THR A 104 -21.77 5.63 1.22
CA THR A 104 -22.56 5.53 -0.01
C THR A 104 -23.40 4.24 -0.01
N GLU A 105 -24.38 4.18 -0.91
CA GLU A 105 -24.92 2.90 -1.36
C GLU A 105 -23.79 2.00 -1.89
N ILE A 106 -24.02 0.68 -1.89
CA ILE A 106 -23.14 -0.25 -2.60
C ILE A 106 -23.30 0.01 -4.10
N TYR A 107 -22.19 0.28 -4.79
CA TYR A 107 -22.17 0.48 -6.23
C TYR A 107 -21.20 -0.47 -6.91
N ASP A 108 -21.52 -0.84 -8.16
CA ASP A 108 -20.66 -1.67 -8.99
C ASP A 108 -19.53 -0.82 -9.62
N LEU A 109 -18.33 -1.37 -9.62
CA LEU A 109 -17.13 -0.75 -10.21
C LEU A 109 -16.99 -1.06 -11.70
N ASN A 110 -18.09 -0.94 -12.46
CA ASN A 110 -18.16 -1.34 -13.88
C ASN A 110 -17.13 -0.63 -14.77
N GLU A 111 -16.78 0.61 -14.42
CA GLU A 111 -15.79 1.43 -15.14
C GLU A 111 -14.34 1.07 -14.76
N ALA A 112 -14.11 0.58 -13.54
CA ALA A 112 -12.78 0.25 -13.07
C ALA A 112 -12.31 -1.10 -13.63
N PRO A 113 -10.98 -1.30 -13.81
CA PRO A 113 -10.43 -2.60 -14.17
C PRO A 113 -10.89 -3.71 -13.23
N ASP A 114 -11.30 -4.84 -13.82
CA ASP A 114 -11.66 -6.07 -13.13
C ASP A 114 -12.84 -6.00 -12.14
N GLY A 115 -13.65 -4.94 -12.25
CA GLY A 115 -14.98 -4.83 -11.67
C GLY A 115 -14.99 -4.79 -10.14
N GLY A 116 -15.92 -5.53 -9.54
CA GLY A 116 -16.17 -5.56 -8.09
C GLY A 116 -17.23 -4.56 -7.63
N ARG A 117 -17.41 -4.49 -6.32
CA ARG A 117 -18.36 -3.62 -5.64
C ARG A 117 -17.67 -2.74 -4.62
N CYS A 118 -18.20 -1.55 -4.41
CA CYS A 118 -17.61 -0.59 -3.50
C CYS A 118 -18.64 0.10 -2.61
N VAL A 119 -18.21 0.42 -1.39
CA VAL A 119 -18.83 1.42 -0.51
C VAL A 119 -17.77 2.45 -0.17
N THR A 120 -18.11 3.73 -0.28
CA THR A 120 -17.22 4.81 0.15
C THR A 120 -17.69 5.37 1.48
N VAL A 121 -16.81 5.34 2.47
CA VAL A 121 -17.01 5.95 3.79
C VAL A 121 -16.14 7.20 3.85
N LYS A 122 -16.62 8.28 4.45
CA LYS A 122 -15.76 9.44 4.75
C LYS A 122 -15.43 9.46 6.22
N ASP A 123 -14.17 9.73 6.56
CA ASP A 123 -13.86 9.95 7.97
C ASP A 123 -14.62 11.20 8.47
N PRO A 124 -15.14 11.19 9.71
CA PRO A 124 -15.97 12.28 10.20
C PRO A 124 -15.17 13.50 10.70
N ILE A 125 -13.84 13.46 10.70
CA ILE A 125 -12.96 14.53 11.19
C ILE A 125 -12.59 15.46 10.04
N ASP A 126 -11.99 14.89 8.99
CA ASP A 126 -11.39 15.60 7.87
C ASP A 126 -12.10 15.32 6.54
N GLY A 127 -13.01 14.35 6.50
CA GLY A 127 -13.82 14.05 5.32
C GLY A 127 -13.10 13.21 4.25
N TRP A 128 -11.95 12.61 4.57
CA TRP A 128 -11.18 11.78 3.66
C TRP A 128 -11.98 10.55 3.22
N PRO A 129 -12.10 10.32 1.90
CA PRO A 129 -12.74 9.11 1.40
C PRO A 129 -11.89 7.87 1.66
N LEU A 130 -12.54 6.83 2.17
CA LEU A 130 -12.04 5.48 2.28
C LEU A 130 -12.97 4.55 1.49
N HIS A 131 -12.45 3.95 0.43
CA HIS A 131 -13.21 3.07 -0.45
C HIS A 131 -13.04 1.62 0.01
N LEU A 132 -14.13 0.97 0.39
CA LEU A 132 -14.16 -0.43 0.76
C LEU A 132 -14.58 -1.23 -0.46
N VAL A 133 -13.76 -2.19 -0.89
CA VAL A 133 -13.92 -2.89 -2.17
C VAL A 133 -14.06 -4.38 -1.95
N TYR A 134 -14.97 -5.01 -2.68
CA TYR A 134 -15.18 -6.46 -2.68
C TYR A 134 -15.28 -7.02 -4.10
N GLY A 135 -14.82 -8.25 -4.32
CA GLY A 135 -15.10 -9.00 -5.55
C GLY A 135 -14.35 -8.56 -6.82
N GLN A 136 -13.30 -7.74 -6.69
CA GLN A 136 -12.41 -7.43 -7.81
C GLN A 136 -11.60 -8.66 -8.24
N THR A 137 -11.56 -8.95 -9.55
CA THR A 137 -10.84 -10.11 -10.09
C THR A 137 -9.34 -9.81 -10.17
N PRO A 138 -8.43 -10.60 -9.55
CA PRO A 138 -6.99 -10.40 -9.69
C PRO A 138 -6.50 -10.61 -11.12
N VAL A 139 -5.43 -9.91 -11.51
CA VAL A 139 -4.78 -10.09 -12.81
C VAL A 139 -3.53 -10.96 -12.68
N GLU A 140 -3.14 -11.63 -13.76
CA GLU A 140 -1.86 -12.33 -13.80
C GLU A 140 -0.69 -11.32 -13.68
N PRO A 141 0.28 -11.56 -12.77
CA PRO A 141 1.45 -10.71 -12.64
C PRO A 141 2.19 -10.57 -13.97
N THR A 142 2.53 -9.34 -14.36
CA THR A 142 3.07 -9.05 -15.70
C THR A 142 4.49 -9.59 -15.92
N LYS A 143 5.28 -9.74 -14.84
CA LYS A 143 6.60 -10.38 -14.85
C LYS A 143 6.92 -10.93 -13.47
N ASP A 144 7.58 -12.10 -13.45
CA ASP A 144 8.28 -12.58 -12.27
C ASP A 144 9.71 -12.01 -12.29
N TYR A 145 9.95 -10.93 -11.53
CA TYR A 145 11.28 -10.32 -11.47
C TYR A 145 12.18 -11.16 -10.56
N ARG A 146 13.27 -11.67 -11.14
CA ARG A 146 14.28 -12.43 -10.40
C ARG A 146 14.97 -11.52 -9.38
N TYR A 147 14.99 -11.94 -8.13
CA TYR A 147 15.91 -11.39 -7.14
C TYR A 147 17.34 -11.59 -7.65
N LEU A 148 18.14 -10.52 -7.66
CA LEU A 148 19.57 -10.68 -7.84
C LEU A 148 20.10 -11.36 -6.58
N ASP A 149 20.70 -12.54 -6.76
CA ASP A 149 21.33 -13.26 -5.67
C ASP A 149 22.62 -12.54 -5.28
N PHE A 150 22.52 -11.59 -4.34
CA PHE A 150 23.67 -10.86 -3.83
C PHE A 150 24.65 -11.78 -3.10
N ASN A 151 25.94 -11.50 -3.26
CA ASN A 151 26.97 -12.16 -2.49
C ASN A 151 27.02 -11.56 -1.08
N PHE A 152 26.29 -12.16 -0.14
CA PHE A 152 26.40 -11.78 1.27
C PHE A 152 27.64 -12.41 1.90
N VAL A 153 28.37 -11.58 2.64
CA VAL A 153 29.44 -12.03 3.52
C VAL A 153 28.78 -12.50 4.82
N SER A 154 28.86 -13.79 5.12
CA SER A 154 28.47 -14.30 6.44
C SER A 154 29.46 -13.76 7.48
N ARG A 155 28.95 -13.13 8.54
CA ARG A 155 29.79 -12.87 9.72
C ARG A 155 30.17 -14.23 10.30
N LEU A 156 31.47 -14.51 10.40
CA LEU A 156 31.95 -15.60 11.25
C LEU A 156 31.38 -15.38 12.67
N PRO A 157 30.92 -16.42 13.38
CA PRO A 157 30.48 -16.31 14.76
C PRO A 157 31.72 -16.17 15.66
N LEU A 158 32.42 -15.05 15.54
CA LEU A 158 33.54 -14.70 16.39
C LEU A 158 33.03 -13.72 17.45
N SER A 159 33.16 -14.11 18.71
CA SER A 159 32.72 -13.32 19.86
C SER A 159 33.40 -11.96 19.97
N LYS A 160 34.57 -11.75 19.31
CA LYS A 160 35.25 -10.45 19.14
C LYS A 160 36.09 -10.42 17.85
N PRO A 161 35.60 -9.86 16.73
CA PRO A 161 36.38 -9.79 15.49
C PRO A 161 37.50 -8.73 15.58
N THR A 162 38.67 -9.05 15.05
CA THR A 162 39.81 -8.13 14.88
C THR A 162 39.80 -7.49 13.49
N LYS A 163 40.58 -6.41 13.27
CA LYS A 163 40.75 -5.80 11.94
C LYS A 163 41.28 -6.80 10.88
N ALA A 164 42.08 -7.79 11.29
CA ALA A 164 42.61 -8.81 10.39
C ALA A 164 41.52 -9.78 9.89
N ASP A 165 40.51 -10.06 10.72
CA ASP A 165 39.41 -10.97 10.36
C ASP A 165 38.52 -10.38 9.26
N PHE A 166 38.35 -9.05 9.25
CA PHE A 166 37.61 -8.35 8.19
C PHE A 166 38.30 -8.45 6.81
N LEU A 167 39.63 -8.59 6.77
CA LEU A 167 40.38 -8.73 5.52
C LEU A 167 40.27 -10.12 4.90
N LEU A 168 39.77 -11.11 5.64
CA LEU A 168 39.61 -12.51 5.19
C LEU A 168 38.16 -12.90 4.89
N LEU A 169 37.22 -11.96 5.04
CA LEU A 169 35.81 -12.17 4.75
C LEU A 169 35.59 -12.42 3.25
N LYS A 170 35.40 -13.69 2.89
CA LYS A 170 34.96 -14.11 1.55
C LYS A 170 33.48 -14.48 1.58
N PRO A 171 32.71 -14.18 0.52
CA PRO A 171 31.35 -14.69 0.40
C PRO A 171 31.38 -16.23 0.43
N HIS A 172 30.54 -16.83 1.27
CA HIS A 172 30.43 -18.30 1.37
C HIS A 172 29.93 -18.91 0.05
N LYS A 173 29.10 -18.16 -0.69
CA LYS A 173 28.59 -18.54 -2.00
C LYS A 173 28.85 -17.40 -2.97
N LYS A 174 29.47 -17.70 -4.11
CA LYS A 174 29.55 -16.78 -5.26
C LYS A 174 28.37 -17.08 -6.17
N ASN A 175 27.38 -16.22 -6.16
CA ASN A 175 26.15 -16.36 -6.95
C ASN A 175 26.30 -15.89 -8.41
N ARG A 176 27.52 -15.49 -8.79
CA ARG A 176 27.85 -15.11 -10.18
C ARG A 176 28.41 -16.34 -10.90
N ALA A 177 27.67 -16.88 -11.86
CA ALA A 177 28.23 -17.86 -12.79
C ALA A 177 29.35 -17.21 -13.61
N GLY A 178 30.31 -18.03 -14.08
CA GLY A 178 31.43 -17.53 -14.89
C GLY A 178 30.92 -16.71 -16.08
N ASN A 179 31.55 -15.55 -16.34
CA ASN A 179 31.23 -14.63 -17.43
C ASN A 179 29.81 -14.00 -17.45
N GLU A 180 29.03 -14.13 -16.37
CA GLU A 180 27.77 -13.41 -16.24
C GLU A 180 27.92 -12.14 -15.40
N PHE A 181 27.16 -11.09 -15.76
CA PHE A 181 26.99 -9.88 -14.96
C PHE A 181 25.62 -9.90 -14.30
N GLN A 182 25.58 -9.74 -12.97
CA GLN A 182 24.34 -9.41 -12.28
C GLN A 182 24.13 -7.89 -12.38
N ARG A 183 23.28 -7.45 -13.32
CA ARG A 183 22.89 -6.04 -13.47
C ARG A 183 21.37 -5.96 -13.47
N PHE A 184 20.84 -4.91 -12.86
CA PHE A 184 19.45 -4.55 -13.05
C PHE A 184 19.21 -4.14 -14.51
N GLU A 185 18.04 -4.48 -15.04
CA GLU A 185 17.55 -3.90 -16.29
C GLU A 185 17.37 -2.39 -16.09
N LYS A 186 17.86 -1.59 -17.04
CA LYS A 186 17.67 -0.14 -16.98
C LYS A 186 16.21 0.19 -17.30
N GLY A 187 15.56 0.94 -16.43
CA GLY A 187 14.19 1.39 -16.62
C GLY A 187 13.63 2.06 -15.37
N PRO A 188 12.33 2.44 -15.40
CA PRO A 188 11.61 2.90 -14.22
C PRO A 188 11.67 1.91 -13.06
N ALA A 189 11.53 2.40 -11.82
CA ALA A 189 11.44 1.56 -10.64
C ALA A 189 10.11 0.79 -10.66
N LEU A 190 10.18 -0.52 -10.83
CA LEU A 190 9.00 -1.33 -11.04
C LEU A 190 8.18 -1.42 -9.76
N ILE A 191 6.93 -0.96 -9.85
CA ILE A 191 6.01 -0.94 -8.73
C ILE A 191 5.38 -2.33 -8.63
N HIS A 192 5.55 -2.99 -7.49
CA HIS A 192 4.84 -4.23 -7.21
C HIS A 192 3.41 -3.92 -6.77
N LYS A 193 3.26 -3.06 -5.75
CA LYS A 193 2.00 -2.77 -5.07
C LYS A 193 2.04 -1.44 -4.29
N LEU A 194 0.88 -0.99 -3.80
CA LEU A 194 0.81 0.11 -2.84
C LEU A 194 1.44 -0.31 -1.50
N GLY A 195 2.27 0.55 -0.93
CA GLY A 195 2.89 0.33 0.38
C GLY A 195 2.00 0.84 1.52
N HIS A 196 1.94 2.16 1.65
CA HIS A 196 1.12 2.88 2.64
C HIS A 196 0.76 4.28 2.10
N PHE A 197 -0.17 4.94 2.77
CA PHE A 197 -0.48 6.34 2.57
C PHE A 197 -0.48 7.07 3.91
N GLU A 198 -0.10 8.34 3.87
CA GLU A 198 0.10 9.17 5.06
C GLU A 198 -0.76 10.43 4.96
N LEU A 199 -1.52 10.70 6.02
CA LEU A 199 -2.37 11.88 6.12
C LEU A 199 -1.91 12.79 7.26
N PHE A 200 -1.85 14.09 6.94
CA PHE A 200 -1.93 15.13 7.96
C PHE A 200 -3.41 15.35 8.32
N VAL A 201 -3.69 15.29 9.61
CA VAL A 201 -5.07 15.31 10.14
C VAL A 201 -5.25 16.44 11.14
N THR A 202 -6.43 17.05 11.15
CA THR A 202 -6.68 18.22 12.01
C THR A 202 -6.90 17.85 13.47
N GLN A 203 -7.44 16.65 13.73
CA GLN A 203 -7.73 16.16 15.09
C GLN A 203 -7.21 14.73 15.28
N PHE A 204 -5.89 14.60 15.45
CA PHE A 204 -5.18 13.32 15.56
C PHE A 204 -5.90 12.27 16.41
N GLN A 205 -6.24 12.59 17.68
CA GLN A 205 -6.83 11.59 18.58
C GLN A 205 -8.20 11.10 18.10
N LYS A 206 -9.04 12.00 17.56
CA LYS A 206 -10.36 11.60 17.04
C LYS A 206 -10.22 10.74 15.79
N THR A 207 -9.27 11.08 14.94
CA THR A 207 -8.97 10.30 13.74
C THR A 207 -8.41 8.93 14.11
N PHE A 208 -7.41 8.87 14.98
CA PHE A 208 -6.85 7.62 15.51
C PHE A 208 -7.95 6.71 16.11
N ASP A 209 -8.80 7.27 16.97
CA ASP A 209 -9.93 6.56 17.57
C ASP A 209 -10.92 6.05 16.52
N PHE A 210 -11.29 6.87 15.53
CA PHE A 210 -12.23 6.46 14.49
C PHE A 210 -11.69 5.23 13.73
N TYR A 211 -10.43 5.25 13.30
CA TYR A 211 -9.91 4.15 12.49
C TYR A 211 -9.63 2.89 13.32
N THR A 212 -9.10 3.01 14.53
CA THR A 212 -8.79 1.86 15.40
C THR A 212 -10.02 1.22 16.05
N LYS A 213 -11.12 1.97 16.25
CA LYS A 213 -12.37 1.42 16.80
C LYS A 213 -13.25 0.78 15.73
N ASN A 214 -13.30 1.38 14.54
CA ASN A 214 -14.25 0.95 13.52
C ASN A 214 -13.67 -0.08 12.54
N PHE A 215 -12.36 -0.09 12.34
CA PHE A 215 -11.66 -1.06 11.49
C PHE A 215 -10.65 -1.85 12.31
N ASN A 216 -10.15 -2.96 11.75
CA ASN A 216 -9.06 -3.72 12.35
C ASN A 216 -7.69 -3.03 12.20
N PHE A 217 -7.60 -1.71 12.27
CA PHE A 217 -6.31 -1.03 12.33
C PHE A 217 -5.74 -1.07 13.75
N MET A 218 -4.47 -1.44 13.85
CA MET A 218 -3.73 -1.51 15.10
C MET A 218 -2.45 -0.66 14.97
N PRO A 219 -2.05 0.09 16.01
CA PRO A 219 -0.79 0.82 15.97
C PRO A 219 0.40 -0.14 16.03
N SER A 220 1.35 0.04 15.11
CA SER A 220 2.70 -0.50 15.24
C SER A 220 3.55 0.42 16.11
N ASP A 221 3.44 1.72 15.86
CA ASP A 221 4.21 2.76 16.54
C ASP A 221 3.33 3.98 16.82
N ILE A 222 3.62 4.67 17.94
CA ILE A 222 2.99 5.92 18.33
C ILE A 222 4.08 6.88 18.78
N GLN A 223 4.08 8.09 18.23
CA GLN A 223 4.97 9.16 18.65
C GLN A 223 4.22 10.13 19.57
N HIS A 224 4.93 10.63 20.57
CA HIS A 224 4.40 11.55 21.57
C HIS A 224 5.20 12.85 21.61
N ASP A 225 4.51 13.96 21.88
CA ASP A 225 5.19 15.20 22.23
C ASP A 225 5.68 15.19 23.69
N LYS A 226 6.34 16.28 24.10
CA LYS A 226 6.89 16.43 25.45
C LYS A 226 5.84 16.37 26.57
N THR A 227 4.56 16.55 26.25
CA THR A 227 3.44 16.49 27.19
C THR A 227 2.82 15.10 27.28
N GLY A 228 3.26 14.15 26.45
CA GLY A 228 2.71 12.80 26.36
C GLY A 228 1.50 12.69 25.43
N ARG A 229 1.16 13.75 24.68
CA ARG A 229 0.07 13.71 23.70
C ARG A 229 0.55 13.00 22.43
N HIS A 230 -0.30 12.14 21.87
CA HIS A 230 -0.02 11.45 20.61
C HIS A 230 0.02 12.45 19.45
N ILE A 231 1.08 12.40 18.65
CA ILE A 231 1.30 13.32 17.52
C ILE A 231 1.55 12.61 16.20
N ALA A 232 1.91 11.32 16.21
CA ALA A 232 1.97 10.52 15.00
C ALA A 232 1.70 9.05 15.33
N SER A 233 1.20 8.29 14.36
CA SER A 233 1.11 6.84 14.50
C SER A 233 1.20 6.15 13.16
N PHE A 234 1.85 4.98 13.17
CA PHE A 234 1.88 4.05 12.05
C PHE A 234 0.92 2.91 12.36
N LEU A 235 -0.05 2.68 11.47
CA LEU A 235 -1.07 1.66 11.62
C LEU A 235 -0.89 0.54 10.61
N HIS A 236 -1.25 -0.65 11.07
CA HIS A 236 -1.22 -1.89 10.32
C HIS A 236 -2.55 -2.64 10.58
N LEU A 237 -3.04 -3.46 9.64
CA LEU A 237 -4.29 -4.23 9.78
C LEU A 237 -4.19 -5.49 10.63
N ASP A 238 -4.72 -5.57 11.85
CA ASP A 238 -4.76 -6.81 12.65
C ASP A 238 -5.37 -8.01 11.88
N LEU A 239 -4.50 -8.93 11.48
CA LEU A 239 -4.80 -10.21 10.80
C LEU A 239 -4.34 -11.42 11.62
N GLY A 240 -4.13 -11.26 12.94
CA GLY A 240 -3.64 -12.32 13.82
C GLY A 240 -2.20 -12.74 13.50
N GLU A 241 -1.96 -14.05 13.31
CA GLU A 241 -0.61 -14.60 13.04
C GLU A 241 -0.05 -14.25 11.65
N THR A 242 -0.84 -13.59 10.80
CA THR A 242 -0.39 -13.19 9.47
C THR A 242 0.39 -11.88 9.58
N PHE A 243 1.67 -11.87 9.22
CA PHE A 243 2.47 -10.65 9.15
C PHE A 243 2.11 -9.80 7.93
N TYR A 244 2.02 -8.48 8.12
CA TYR A 244 1.79 -7.47 7.07
C TYR A 244 2.54 -6.17 7.41
N SER A 245 2.81 -5.34 6.40
CA SER A 245 3.45 -4.04 6.59
C SER A 245 2.45 -2.99 7.06
N GLN A 246 2.96 -1.85 7.55
CA GLN A 246 2.20 -0.64 7.78
C GLN A 246 1.42 -0.23 6.51
N ILE A 247 0.22 0.29 6.72
CA ILE A 247 -0.77 0.59 5.66
C ILE A 247 -1.17 2.06 5.73
N PHE A 248 -1.17 2.64 6.93
CA PHE A 248 -1.80 3.91 7.15
C PHE A 248 -1.16 4.72 8.27
N ASP A 249 -0.73 5.93 7.93
CA ASP A 249 0.08 6.74 8.82
C ASP A 249 -0.57 8.11 9.05
N TYR A 250 -0.47 8.58 10.28
CA TYR A 250 -0.98 9.87 10.68
C TYR A 250 0.07 10.73 11.30
N TRP A 251 0.01 12.01 10.97
CA TRP A 251 0.79 13.03 11.64
C TRP A 251 -0.12 14.19 12.03
N TYR A 252 0.08 14.66 13.25
CA TYR A 252 -0.44 15.94 13.69
C TYR A 252 0.32 17.03 12.96
N ASP A 253 -0.38 17.78 12.12
CA ASP A 253 0.14 19.00 11.53
C ASP A 253 -0.41 20.20 12.34
N PRO A 254 0.44 21.10 12.85
CA PRO A 254 -0.03 22.38 13.39
C PRO A 254 -0.69 23.30 12.33
N HIS A 255 -0.65 22.94 11.04
CA HIS A 255 -1.31 23.69 9.97
C HIS A 255 -2.85 23.49 10.01
N PRO A 256 -3.66 24.53 9.72
CA PRO A 256 -5.13 24.50 9.87
C PRO A 256 -5.89 23.56 8.91
N ALA A 257 -5.22 22.84 8.01
CA ALA A 257 -5.88 22.01 7.00
C ALA A 257 -5.26 20.62 6.96
N SER A 258 -6.11 19.60 6.89
CA SER A 258 -5.68 18.23 6.60
C SER A 258 -5.18 18.13 5.16
N SER A 259 -4.26 17.21 4.91
CA SER A 259 -3.77 16.93 3.57
C SER A 259 -3.20 15.52 3.44
N LEU A 260 -3.14 15.01 2.21
CA LEU A 260 -2.29 13.86 1.90
C LEU A 260 -0.82 14.31 1.97
N ASN A 261 -0.03 13.69 2.84
CA ASN A 261 1.40 13.96 2.90
C ASN A 261 2.16 13.16 1.83
N THR A 262 2.07 11.83 1.91
CA THR A 262 2.83 10.92 1.04
C THR A 262 2.03 9.67 0.70
N MET A 263 2.32 9.10 -0.48
CA MET A 263 1.96 7.73 -0.85
C MET A 263 3.23 6.96 -1.18
N SER A 264 3.40 5.81 -0.57
CA SER A 264 4.55 4.94 -0.80
C SER A 264 4.16 3.76 -1.68
N MET A 265 5.05 3.42 -2.61
CA MET A 265 4.89 2.30 -3.53
C MET A 265 5.98 1.26 -3.24
N GLY A 266 5.57 0.02 -3.04
CA GLY A 266 6.49 -1.08 -2.78
C GLY A 266 7.14 -1.58 -4.07
N THR A 267 8.47 -1.62 -4.09
CA THR A 267 9.29 -2.35 -5.06
C THR A 267 9.84 -3.59 -4.37
N LYS A 268 9.85 -4.78 -5.01
CA LYS A 268 10.51 -5.97 -4.42
C LYS A 268 11.99 -6.02 -4.77
#